data_AF-A0A0U1NXG7-F1
#
_entry.id   AF-A0A0U1NXG7-F1
#
_cell.length_a   1.000
_cell.length_b   1.000
_cell.length_c   1.000
_cell.angle_alpha   90.00
_cell.angle_beta   90.00
_cell.angle_gamma   90.00
#
_symmetry.space_group_name_H-M   'P 1'
#
loop_
_entity.id
_entity.type
_entity.pdbx_description
1 polymer ?
#
loop_
_entity_poly.entity_id
_entity_poly.type
_entity_poly.pdbx_seq_one_letter_code
_entity_poly.pdbx_strand_id
1 'polypeptide(L)' 'MLRKVIVVTDDEESVKRAEKEVLRAKHKGHEFALDLTRIIDRERKKEIMKRLTRF' A
#
# COMPACT_ATOMS: atom_id res chain seq x y z
N MET A 1 -8.01 -1.05 -18.33
CA MET A 1 -7.19 -0.20 -17.45
C MET A 1 -6.23 -1.10 -16.70
N LEU A 2 -4.91 -0.86 -16.77
CA LEU A 2 -3.94 -1.62 -15.98
C LEU A 2 -3.98 -1.07 -14.55
N ARG A 3 -4.44 -1.89 -13.60
CA ARG A 3 -4.40 -1.56 -12.17
C ARG A 3 -2.94 -1.48 -11.73
N LYS A 4 -2.52 -0.36 -11.14
CA LYS A 4 -1.16 -0.26 -10.60
C LYS A 4 -1.08 -1.10 -9.33
N VAL A 5 -0.23 -2.12 -9.32
CA VAL A 5 0.01 -2.93 -8.12
C VAL A 5 1.15 -2.29 -7.32
N ILE A 6 0.86 -1.90 -6.08
CA ILE A 6 1.84 -1.35 -5.14
C ILE A 6 2.24 -2.49 -4.20
N VAL A 7 3.48 -2.95 -4.35
CA VAL A 7 4.04 -4.02 -3.52
C VAL A 7 4.56 -3.42 -2.22
N VAL A 8 4.17 -4.00 -1.09
CA VAL A 8 4.58 -3.54 0.24
C VAL A 8 5.29 -4.67 0.97
N THR A 9 6.45 -4.34 1.52
CA THR A 9 7.26 -5.23 2.36
C THR A 9 7.16 -4.80 3.82
N ASP A 10 7.52 -5.69 4.74
CA ASP A 10 7.50 -5.41 6.18
C ASP A 10 8.72 -4.60 6.62
N ASP A 11 8.97 -3.49 5.93
CA ASP A 11 9.95 -2.49 6.29
C ASP A 11 9.32 -1.10 6.17
N GLU A 12 9.72 -0.22 7.08
CA GLU A 12 9.05 1.06 7.24
C GLU A 12 9.30 2.02 6.08
N GLU A 13 10.38 1.81 5.32
CA GLU A 13 10.70 2.58 4.14
C GLU A 13 9.79 2.23 2.96
N SER A 14 9.48 0.95 2.80
CA SER A 14 8.53 0.41 1.83
C SER A 14 7.11 0.86 2.12
N VAL A 15 6.69 0.85 3.39
CA VAL A 15 5.39 1.40 3.81
C VAL A 15 5.27 2.89 3.46
N LYS A 16 6.28 3.70 3.76
CA LYS A 16 6.29 5.13 3.38
C LYS A 16 6.26 5.37 1.88
N ARG A 17 6.94 4.53 1.09
CA ARG A 17 6.90 4.58 -0.38
C ARG A 17 5.49 4.24 -0.89
N ALA A 18 4.88 3.20 -0.33
CA ALA A 18 3.52 2.79 -0.65
C ALA A 18 2.50 3.89 -0.31
N GLU A 19 2.62 4.57 0.84
CA GLU A 19 1.76 5.72 1.20
C GLU A 19 1.81 6.82 0.12
N LYS A 20 3.01 7.19 -0.35
CA LYS A 20 3.17 8.21 -1.42
C LYS A 20 2.56 7.75 -2.74
N GLU A 21 2.71 6.49 -3.10
CA GLU A 21 2.16 5.91 -4.33
C GLU A 21 0.64 5.87 -4.31
N VAL A 22 0.04 5.48 -3.18
CA VAL A 22 -1.42 5.49 -2.97
C VAL A 22 -1.97 6.91 -3.10
N LEU A 23 -1.35 7.89 -2.43
CA LEU A 23 -1.76 9.29 -2.52
C LEU A 23 -1.70 9.81 -3.98
N ARG A 24 -0.63 9.48 -4.70
CA ARG A 24 -0.50 9.84 -6.12
C ARG A 24 -1.57 9.17 -7.00
N ALA A 25 -1.87 7.90 -6.76
CA ALA A 25 -2.88 7.17 -7.51
C ALA A 25 -4.28 7.77 -7.28
N LYS A 26 -4.64 8.04 -6.02
CA LYS A 26 -5.89 8.72 -5.66
C LYS A 26 -6.02 10.11 -6.30
N HIS A 27 -4.98 10.94 -6.19
CA HIS A 27 -4.99 12.29 -6.76
C HIS A 27 -5.20 12.29 -8.28
N LYS A 28 -4.77 11.23 -8.97
CA LYS A 28 -4.92 11.08 -10.43
C LYS A 28 -6.17 10.30 -10.84
N GLY A 29 -6.99 9.83 -9.89
CA GLY A 29 -8.16 8.99 -10.16
C GLY A 29 -7.80 7.61 -10.73
N HIS A 30 -6.59 7.11 -10.48
CA HIS A 30 -6.15 5.79 -10.94
C HIS A 30 -6.53 4.69 -9.96
N GLU A 31 -6.98 3.56 -10.51
CA GLU A 31 -7.14 2.34 -9.72
C GLU A 31 -5.78 1.74 -9.34
N PHE A 32 -5.69 1.27 -8.10
CA PHE A 32 -4.52 0.59 -7.58
C PHE A 32 -4.90 -0.63 -6.73
N ALA A 33 -3.96 -1.55 -6.56
CA ALA A 33 -4.06 -2.69 -5.65
C ALA A 33 -2.84 -2.72 -4.73
N LEU A 34 -3.02 -3.17 -3.50
CA LEU A 34 -1.93 -3.34 -2.52
C LEU A 34 -1.57 -4.82 -2.44
N ASP A 35 -0.31 -5.15 -2.73
CA ASP A 35 0.23 -6.49 -2.48
C ASP A 35 0.93 -6.49 -1.12
N LEU A 36 0.26 -7.10 -0.13
CA LEU A 36 0.75 -7.29 1.23
C LEU A 36 1.21 -8.74 1.47
N THR A 37 1.35 -9.58 0.44
CA THR A 37 1.67 -11.01 0.61
C THR A 37 3.00 -11.24 1.31
N ARG A 38 3.93 -10.29 1.18
CA ARG A 38 5.27 -10.32 1.80
C ARG A 38 5.29 -10.02 3.29
N ILE A 39 4.17 -9.59 3.87
CA ILE A 39 4.02 -9.35 5.31
C ILE A 39 3.42 -10.59 5.93
N ILE A 40 4.24 -11.34 6.66
CA ILE A 40 3.86 -12.61 7.30
C ILE A 40 3.01 -12.35 8.53
N ASP A 41 3.39 -11.36 9.35
CA ASP A 41 2.69 -11.02 10.58
C ASP A 41 1.29 -10.45 10.29
N ARG A 42 0.27 -11.04 10.93
CA ARG A 42 -1.13 -10.68 10.71
C ARG A 42 -1.52 -9.35 11.34
N GLU A 43 -0.96 -9.01 12.50
CA GLU A 43 -1.25 -7.74 13.17
C GLU A 43 -0.62 -6.59 12.40
N ARG A 44 0.65 -6.77 12.00
CA ARG A 44 1.42 -5.83 11.19
C ARG A 44 0.76 -5.58 9.84
N LYS A 45 0.29 -6.64 9.17
CA LYS A 45 -0.49 -6.52 7.92
C LYS A 45 -1.77 -5.68 8.10
N LYS A 46 -2.50 -5.86 9.20
CA LYS A 46 -3.69 -5.04 9.51
C LYS A 46 -3.33 -3.59 9.79
N GLU A 47 -2.25 -3.34 10.51
CA GLU A 47 -1.76 -1.99 10.81
C GLU A 47 -1.39 -1.24 9.52
N ILE A 48 -0.58 -1.86 8.67
CA ILE A 48 -0.15 -1.29 7.40
C ILE A 48 -1.34 -1.08 6.46
N MET A 49 -2.27 -2.04 6.38
CA MET A 49 -3.50 -1.86 5.60
C MET A 49 -4.29 -0.64 6.08
N LYS A 50 -4.54 -0.51 7.40
CA LYS A 50 -5.24 0.66 7.97
C LYS A 50 -4.54 1.98 7.62
N ARG A 51 -3.19 2.01 7.68
CA ARG A 51 -2.42 3.21 7.32
C ARG A 51 -2.59 3.58 5.86
N LEU A 52 -2.45 2.60 4.96
CA LEU A 52 -2.52 2.84 3.52
C LEU A 52 -3.93 3.17 3.01
N THR A 53 -4.99 2.75 3.72
CA THR A 53 -6.38 3.04 3.34
C THR A 53 -6.99 4.22 4.10
N ARG A 54 -6.27 4.88 5.01
CA ARG A 54 -6.79 6.00 5.82
C ARG A 54 -6.95 7.29 5.02
N PHE A 55 -6.11 7.49 4.00
CA PHE A 55 -6.20 8.55 3.02
C PHE A 55 -7.17 8.13 1.93
#